data_AF-A0A3P7J4L2-F1
#
_entry.id   AF-A0A3P7J4L2-F1
#
_cell.length_a   1.000
_cell.length_b   1.000
_cell.length_c   1.000
_cell.angle_alpha   90.00
_cell.angle_beta   90.00
_cell.angle_gamma   90.00
#
_symmetry.space_group_name_H-M   'P 1'
#
loop_
_entity.id
_entity.type
_entity.pdbx_description
1 polymer ?
#
loop_
_entity_poly.entity_id
_entity_poly.type
_entity_poly.pdbx_seq_one_letter_code
_entity_poly.pdbx_strand_id
1 'polypeptide(L)'
;MQLDPTVYESPPPSHQINQMLDVSRAVESIRRKHEQTEIETKQIIANSVMIFQTRIADVTKRRRNFSKEATSILQEYYDSHLEHPYPTEEEKAALAEKCHISIQQGSNDFMHLRN
;
A
#
# COMPACT_ATOMS: atom_id res chain seq x y z
N MET A 1 72.05 10.76 -19.39
CA MET A 1 71.41 9.74 -20.25
C MET A 1 69.98 9.58 -19.77
N GLN A 2 69.02 9.94 -20.61
CA GLN A 2 67.60 9.89 -20.29
C GLN A 2 67.13 8.46 -20.60
N LEU A 3 66.79 7.69 -19.57
CA LEU A 3 66.20 6.36 -19.75
C LEU A 3 64.78 6.52 -20.26
N ASP A 4 64.49 5.90 -21.39
CA ASP A 4 63.18 5.89 -22.03
C ASP A 4 62.16 5.18 -21.09
N PRO A 5 60.97 5.75 -20.80
CA PRO A 5 60.11 5.28 -19.70
C PRO A 5 59.38 3.96 -19.96
N THR A 6 59.55 3.35 -21.13
CA THR A 6 58.85 2.13 -21.57
C THR A 6 59.77 0.92 -21.41
N VAL A 7 60.08 0.58 -20.16
CA VAL A 7 60.58 -0.75 -19.82
C VAL A 7 59.57 -1.78 -20.34
N TYR A 8 60.01 -2.62 -21.26
CA TYR A 8 59.27 -3.72 -21.88
C TYR A 8 58.60 -4.62 -20.82
N GLU A 9 57.36 -4.32 -20.44
CA GLU A 9 56.45 -5.34 -19.92
C GLU A 9 56.00 -6.18 -21.11
N SER A 10 56.50 -7.41 -21.20
CA SER A 10 56.03 -8.38 -22.19
C SER A 10 54.51 -8.54 -22.06
N PRO A 11 53.75 -8.47 -23.16
CA PRO A 11 52.29 -8.57 -23.10
C PRO A 11 51.88 -9.88 -22.42
N PRO A 12 50.84 -9.86 -21.57
CA PRO A 12 50.43 -11.02 -20.80
C PRO A 12 50.07 -12.20 -21.72
N PRO A 13 50.41 -13.44 -21.34
CA PRO A 13 50.06 -14.63 -22.11
C PRO A 13 48.55 -14.73 -22.38
N SER A 14 48.16 -15.18 -23.58
CA SER A 14 46.76 -15.25 -24.02
C SER A 14 45.82 -15.98 -23.06
N HIS A 15 46.31 -16.98 -22.31
CA HIS A 15 45.54 -17.68 -21.28
C HIS A 15 45.13 -16.75 -20.12
N GLN A 16 46.01 -15.86 -19.67
CA GLN A 16 45.68 -14.87 -18.63
C GLN A 16 44.65 -13.86 -19.14
N ILE A 17 44.78 -13.41 -20.40
CA ILE A 17 43.81 -12.51 -21.02
C ILE A 17 42.43 -13.17 -21.07
N ASN A 18 42.35 -14.43 -21.53
CA ASN A 18 41.10 -15.18 -21.58
C ASN A 18 40.48 -15.36 -20.18
N GLN A 19 41.29 -15.70 -19.18
CA GLN A 19 40.82 -15.83 -17.80
C GLN A 19 40.25 -14.50 -17.25
N MET A 20 40.90 -13.37 -17.52
CA MET A 20 40.39 -12.05 -17.15
C MET A 20 39.07 -11.70 -17.84
N LEU A 21 38.93 -12.07 -19.11
CA LEU A 21 37.68 -11.88 -19.87
C LEU A 21 36.53 -12.75 -19.32
N ASP A 22 36.82 -13.98 -18.92
CA ASP A 22 35.82 -14.89 -18.32
C ASP A 22 35.34 -14.37 -16.97
N VAL A 23 36.26 -13.89 -16.11
CA VAL A 23 35.93 -13.23 -14.85
C VAL A 23 35.08 -11.98 -15.11
N SER A 24 35.46 -11.16 -16.08
CA SER A 24 34.72 -9.94 -16.42
C SER A 24 33.29 -10.25 -16.89
N ARG A 25 33.10 -11.31 -17.71
CA ARG A 25 31.76 -11.76 -18.11
C ARG A 25 30.95 -12.27 -16.94
N ALA A 26 31.57 -13.03 -16.03
CA ALA A 26 30.89 -13.55 -14.85
C ALA A 26 30.41 -12.39 -13.94
N VAL A 27 31.24 -11.39 -13.72
CA VAL A 27 30.89 -10.18 -12.95
C VAL A 27 29.71 -9.44 -13.60
N GLU A 28 29.74 -9.20 -14.91
CA GLU A 28 28.64 -8.53 -15.61
C GLU A 28 27.34 -9.35 -15.63
N SER A 29 27.44 -10.69 -15.61
CA SER A 29 26.27 -11.57 -15.45
C SER A 29 25.67 -11.43 -14.04
N ILE A 30 26.50 -11.41 -13.00
CA ILE A 30 26.07 -11.22 -11.61
C ILE A 30 25.43 -9.85 -11.44
N ARG A 31 26.06 -8.79 -11.97
CA ARG A 31 25.56 -7.43 -11.87
C ARG A 31 24.17 -7.27 -12.50
N ARG A 32 23.97 -7.82 -13.70
CA ARG A 32 22.66 -7.81 -14.37
C ARG A 32 21.58 -8.54 -13.58
N LYS A 33 21.92 -9.70 -12.99
CA LYS A 33 20.97 -10.44 -12.13
C LYS A 33 20.62 -9.65 -10.87
N HIS A 34 21.62 -9.01 -10.25
CA HIS A 34 21.39 -8.17 -9.08
C HIS A 34 20.45 -7.00 -9.39
N GLU A 35 20.71 -6.27 -10.48
CA GLU A 35 19.86 -5.17 -10.93
C GLU A 35 18.42 -5.63 -11.22
N GLN A 36 18.26 -6.79 -11.86
CA GLN A 36 16.95 -7.38 -12.12
C GLN A 36 16.19 -7.70 -10.82
N THR A 37 16.84 -8.38 -9.87
CA THR A 37 16.23 -8.70 -8.57
C THR A 37 15.91 -7.45 -7.76
N GLU A 38 16.75 -6.41 -7.85
CA GLU A 38 16.51 -5.13 -7.19
C GLU A 38 15.24 -4.46 -7.73
N ILE A 39 15.08 -4.41 -9.05
CA ILE A 39 13.89 -3.84 -9.71
C ILE A 39 12.63 -4.63 -9.32
N GLU A 40 12.67 -5.96 -9.38
CA GLU A 40 11.54 -6.82 -9.02
C GLU A 40 11.11 -6.59 -7.56
N THR A 41 12.08 -6.50 -6.65
CA THR A 41 11.82 -6.25 -5.24
C THR A 41 11.15 -4.88 -5.03
N LYS A 42 11.67 -3.84 -5.69
CA LYS A 42 11.07 -2.49 -5.64
C LYS A 42 9.64 -2.49 -6.17
N GLN A 43 9.37 -3.22 -7.24
CA GLN A 43 8.02 -3.33 -7.82
C GLN A 43 7.05 -4.04 -6.87
N ILE A 44 7.47 -5.14 -6.24
CA ILE A 44 6.65 -5.89 -5.27
C ILE A 44 6.28 -5.00 -4.08
N ILE A 45 7.25 -4.24 -3.56
CA ILE A 45 7.04 -3.33 -2.45
C ILE A 45 6.08 -2.21 -2.87
N ALA A 46 6.31 -1.57 -4.01
CA ALA A 46 5.46 -0.49 -4.52
C ALA A 46 4.01 -0.95 -4.71
N ASN A 47 3.81 -2.11 -5.33
CA ASN A 47 2.48 -2.71 -5.53
C ASN A 47 1.79 -2.98 -4.19
N SER A 48 2.52 -3.54 -3.22
CA SER A 48 1.98 -3.83 -1.89
C SER A 48 1.53 -2.55 -1.19
N VAL A 49 2.40 -1.53 -1.16
CA VAL A 49 2.10 -0.21 -0.58
C VAL A 49 0.88 0.40 -1.25
N MET A 50 0.78 0.37 -2.57
CA MET A 50 -0.36 0.91 -3.32
C MET A 50 -1.67 0.21 -2.94
N ILE A 51 -1.67 -1.12 -2.81
CA ILE A 51 -2.84 -1.89 -2.36
C ILE A 51 -3.24 -1.49 -0.94
N PHE A 52 -2.28 -1.38 -0.02
CA PHE A 52 -2.56 -0.95 1.35
C PHE A 52 -3.09 0.48 1.40
N GLN A 53 -2.47 1.41 0.66
CA GLN A 53 -2.91 2.80 0.57
C GLN A 53 -4.33 2.91 0.00
N THR A 54 -4.66 2.13 -1.02
CA THR A 54 -6.02 2.07 -1.59
C THR A 54 -7.02 1.58 -0.55
N ARG A 55 -6.70 0.50 0.16
CA ARG A 55 -7.57 -0.03 1.23
C ARG A 55 -7.77 0.97 2.36
N ILE A 56 -6.72 1.69 2.77
CA ILE A 56 -6.79 2.74 3.79
C ILE A 56 -7.64 3.90 3.27
N ALA A 57 -7.46 4.32 2.02
CA ALA A 57 -8.27 5.37 1.40
C ALA A 57 -9.76 4.97 1.33
N ASP A 58 -10.06 3.71 1.02
CA ASP A 58 -11.44 3.20 1.01
C ASP A 58 -12.06 3.18 2.41
N VAL A 59 -11.31 2.72 3.42
CA VAL A 59 -11.77 2.73 4.82
C VAL A 59 -11.98 4.16 5.33
N THR A 60 -11.07 5.08 5.02
CA THR A 60 -11.22 6.49 5.41
C THR A 60 -12.33 7.19 4.64
N LYS A 61 -12.58 6.84 3.37
CA LYS A 61 -13.73 7.32 2.60
C LYS A 61 -15.06 6.81 3.17
N ARG A 62 -15.11 5.56 3.64
CA ARG A 62 -16.27 5.00 4.37
C ARG A 62 -16.50 5.67 5.73
N ARG A 63 -15.45 6.22 6.35
CA ARG A 63 -15.50 7.01 7.60
C ARG A 63 -15.83 8.49 7.39
N ARG A 64 -16.15 8.95 6.17
CA ARG A 64 -16.59 10.34 5.99
C ARG A 64 -17.92 10.52 6.71
N ASN A 65 -17.99 11.58 7.53
CA ASN A 65 -19.17 12.03 8.25
C ASN A 65 -20.45 11.76 7.46
N PHE A 66 -21.49 11.29 8.14
CA PHE A 66 -22.80 11.07 7.54
C PHE A 66 -23.23 12.24 6.68
N SER A 67 -23.92 11.94 5.58
CA SER A 67 -24.61 12.98 4.82
C SER A 67 -25.60 13.70 5.74
N LYS A 68 -25.88 14.98 5.47
CA LYS A 68 -26.89 15.73 6.25
C LYS A 68 -28.23 15.00 6.30
N GLU A 69 -28.58 14.29 5.23
CA GLU A 69 -29.76 13.45 5.13
C GLU A 69 -29.70 12.25 6.10
N ALA A 70 -28.60 11.49 6.10
CA ALA A 70 -28.40 10.39 7.04
C ALA A 70 -28.42 10.87 8.50
N THR A 71 -27.79 12.01 8.79
CA THR A 71 -27.86 12.63 10.13
C THR A 71 -29.29 13.03 10.50
N SER A 72 -30.06 13.60 9.56
CA SER A 72 -31.46 13.96 9.80
C SER A 72 -32.34 12.75 10.08
N ILE A 73 -32.17 11.66 9.33
CA ILE A 73 -32.92 10.41 9.50
C ILE A 73 -32.60 9.78 10.87
N LEU A 74 -31.32 9.74 11.25
CA LEU A 74 -30.90 9.21 12.55
C LEU A 74 -31.42 10.08 13.71
N GLN A 75 -31.43 11.41 13.55
CA GLN A 75 -31.96 12.33 14.55
C GLN A 75 -33.48 12.20 14.71
N GLU A 76 -34.22 12.11 13.60
CA GLU A 76 -35.68 11.90 13.63
C GLU A 76 -36.07 10.58 14.30
N TYR A 77 -35.30 9.52 14.06
CA TYR A 77 -35.49 8.25 14.76
C TYR A 77 -35.26 8.41 16.28
N TYR A 78 -34.18 9.07 16.68
CA TYR A 78 -33.89 9.33 18.08
C TYR A 78 -34.99 10.15 18.77
N ASP A 79 -35.44 11.24 18.13
CA ASP A 79 -36.46 12.13 18.67
C ASP A 79 -37.85 11.45 18.79
N SER A 80 -38.14 10.49 17.90
CA SER A 80 -39.39 9.71 17.94
C SER A 80 -39.34 8.50 18.89
N HIS A 81 -38.15 8.10 19.34
CA HIS A 81 -37.93 6.92 20.19
C HIS A 81 -37.24 7.29 21.51
N LEU A 82 -37.57 8.45 22.08
CA LEU A 82 -36.99 8.94 23.34
C LEU A 82 -37.21 8.01 24.54
N GLU A 83 -38.34 7.27 24.57
CA GLU A 83 -38.67 6.32 25.64
C GLU A 83 -37.88 5.00 25.51
N HIS A 84 -37.55 4.60 24.27
CA HIS A 84 -36.82 3.37 23.95
C HIS A 84 -35.84 3.60 22.80
N PRO A 85 -34.71 4.29 23.04
CA PRO A 85 -33.79 4.76 21.99
C PRO A 85 -32.93 3.64 21.39
N TYR A 86 -33.25 2.38 21.67
CA TYR A 86 -32.52 1.21 21.22
C TYR A 86 -33.31 0.56 20.08
N PRO A 87 -32.98 0.86 18.81
CA PRO A 87 -33.59 0.16 17.70
C PRO A 87 -33.32 -1.34 17.82
N THR A 88 -34.33 -2.14 17.52
CA THR A 88 -34.21 -3.58 17.26
C THR A 88 -33.25 -3.84 16.09
N GLU A 89 -32.79 -5.07 15.92
CA GLU A 89 -31.88 -5.41 14.81
C GLU A 89 -32.52 -5.13 13.44
N GLU A 90 -33.84 -5.33 13.35
CA GLU A 90 -34.65 -5.01 12.18
C GLU A 90 -34.70 -3.49 11.92
N GLU A 91 -34.91 -2.67 12.96
CA GLU A 91 -34.91 -1.21 12.84
C GLU A 91 -33.53 -0.65 12.50
N LYS A 92 -32.46 -1.22 13.06
CA LYS A 92 -31.08 -0.87 12.70
C LYS A 92 -30.81 -1.13 11.23
N ALA A 93 -31.23 -2.29 10.71
CA ALA A 93 -31.07 -2.63 9.30
C ALA A 93 -31.84 -1.65 8.40
N ALA A 94 -33.08 -1.32 8.76
CA ALA A 94 -33.90 -0.36 8.02
C ALA A 94 -33.31 1.06 8.02
N LEU A 95 -32.75 1.51 9.16
CA LEU A 95 -32.08 2.81 9.26
C LEU A 95 -30.77 2.85 8.47
N ALA A 96 -30.00 1.76 8.50
CA ALA A 96 -28.77 1.63 7.72
C ALA A 96 -29.05 1.67 6.22
N GLU A 97 -30.10 0.98 5.77
CA GLU A 97 -30.56 1.01 4.38
C GLU A 97 -31.00 2.41 3.95
N LYS A 98 -31.85 3.08 4.75
CA LYS A 98 -32.32 4.46 4.50
C LYS A 98 -31.20 5.49 4.47
N CYS A 99 -30.20 5.34 5.33
CA CYS A 99 -29.06 6.25 5.39
C CYS A 99 -27.96 5.92 4.37
N HIS A 100 -28.12 4.83 3.58
CA HIS A 100 -27.10 4.27 2.69
C HIS A 100 -25.74 4.01 3.39
N ILE A 101 -25.80 3.55 4.64
CA ILE A 101 -24.62 3.25 5.47
C ILE A 101 -24.58 1.75 5.78
N SER A 102 -23.40 1.23 6.10
CA SER A 102 -23.32 -0.16 6.58
C SER A 102 -23.92 -0.27 7.98
N ILE A 103 -24.55 -1.41 8.29
CA ILE A 103 -25.09 -1.72 9.64
C ILE A 103 -24.04 -1.51 10.74
N GLN A 104 -22.77 -1.84 10.45
CA GLN A 104 -21.66 -1.65 11.38
C GLN A 104 -21.34 -0.16 11.68
N GLN A 105 -21.61 0.76 10.74
CA GLN A 105 -21.50 2.21 10.99
C GLN A 105 -22.67 2.69 11.84
N GLY A 106 -23.92 2.33 11.47
CA GLY A 106 -25.11 2.69 12.26
C GLY A 106 -24.99 2.29 13.73
N SER A 107 -24.54 1.06 14.03
CA SER A 107 -24.36 0.60 15.42
C SER A 107 -23.31 1.39 16.21
N ASN A 108 -22.22 1.82 15.58
CA ASN A 108 -21.15 2.58 16.27
C ASN A 108 -21.56 4.04 16.52
N ASP A 109 -22.42 4.60 15.67
CA ASP A 109 -22.86 5.98 15.78
C ASP A 109 -24.09 6.16 16.68
N PHE A 110 -25.00 5.17 16.74
CA PHE A 110 -26.01 5.10 17.81
C PHE A 110 -25.36 5.11 19.21
N MET A 111 -24.18 4.52 19.34
CA MET A 111 -23.40 4.58 20.59
C MET A 111 -22.76 5.96 20.83
N HIS A 112 -22.41 6.72 19.77
CA HIS A 112 -21.83 8.07 19.88
C HIS A 112 -22.88 9.16 20.13
N LEU A 113 -24.08 9.08 19.55
CA LEU A 113 -25.18 10.04 19.79
C LEU A 113 -25.68 10.05 21.25
N ARG A 114 -25.23 9.09 22.07
CA ARG A 114 -25.61 8.93 23.47
C ARG A 114 -24.63 9.55 24.48
N ASN A 115 -23.40 9.90 24.08
CA ASN A 115 -22.37 10.42 24.98
C ASN A 115 -22.27 11.95 24.94
#